data_AF-A0A8T3QVQ7-F1
#
_entry.id   AF-A0A8T3QVQ7-F1
#
_cell.length_a   1.000
_cell.length_b   1.000
_cell.length_c   1.000
_cell.angle_alpha   90.00
_cell.angle_beta   90.00
_cell.angle_gamma   90.00
#
_symmetry.space_group_name_H-M   'P 1'
#
loop_
_entity.id
_entity.type
_entity.pdbx_description
1 polymer ?
#
loop_
_entity_poly.entity_id
_entity_poly.type
_entity_poly.pdbx_seq_one_letter_code
_entity_poly.pdbx_strand_id
1 'polypeptide(L)'
;MTAGGWRRADWLILAAAFAAGIAIRVALLPTQGLRGDIDQFVGWVHHIATSGLGKLYDGTEAGPVTFGPVMAYVLSLLSSVQPAFANVTDAGDPAIRALMKVPASLADLGLAALVAFALRDRPRARSCWCRRPGT
;
A
#
# COMPACT_ATOMS: atom_id res chain seq x y z
N MET A 1 0.42 28.38 18.98
CA MET A 1 0.72 27.90 17.62
C MET A 1 -0.56 27.98 16.81
N THR A 2 -0.74 29.03 16.01
CA THR A 2 -1.90 29.13 15.13
C THR A 2 -1.65 28.24 13.91
N ALA A 3 -2.45 27.19 13.76
CA ALA A 3 -2.37 26.31 12.60
C ALA A 3 -2.60 27.14 11.34
N GLY A 4 -1.57 27.29 10.51
CA GLY A 4 -1.72 27.89 9.19
C GLY A 4 -2.55 26.95 8.34
N GLY A 5 -3.84 27.24 8.18
CA GLY A 5 -4.74 26.41 7.38
C GLY A 5 -4.22 26.22 5.94
N TRP A 6 -4.51 25.07 5.35
CA TRP A 6 -4.16 24.79 3.97
C TRP A 6 -4.82 25.79 3.03
N ARG A 7 -4.03 26.36 2.12
CA ARG A 7 -4.55 27.23 1.06
C ARG A 7 -5.20 26.38 -0.02
N ARG A 8 -6.11 26.97 -0.81
CA ARG A 8 -6.71 26.30 -1.97
C ARG A 8 -5.67 25.72 -2.93
N ALA A 9 -4.56 26.44 -3.15
CA ALA A 9 -3.46 25.95 -3.97
C ALA A 9 -2.80 24.67 -3.41
N ASP A 10 -2.70 24.55 -2.08
CA ASP A 10 -2.12 23.37 -1.43
C ASP A 10 -3.04 22.16 -1.62
N TRP A 11 -4.35 22.36 -1.49
CA TRP A 11 -5.37 21.35 -1.79
C TRP A 11 -5.31 20.89 -3.25
N LEU A 12 -5.16 21.82 -4.20
CA LEU A 12 -5.05 21.48 -5.62
C LEU A 12 -3.78 20.68 -5.93
N ILE A 13 -2.65 21.06 -5.33
CA ILE A 13 -1.38 20.32 -5.47
C ILE A 13 -1.52 18.91 -4.90
N LEU A 14 -2.10 18.77 -3.70
CA LEU A 14 -2.33 17.48 -3.08
C LEU A 14 -3.29 16.63 -3.93
N ALA A 15 -4.41 17.19 -4.37
CA ALA A 15 -5.35 16.48 -5.24
C ALA A 15 -4.67 16.00 -6.54
N ALA A 16 -3.88 16.86 -7.19
CA ALA A 16 -3.12 16.48 -8.38
C ALA A 16 -2.08 15.39 -8.09
N ALA A 17 -1.34 15.48 -6.97
CA ALA A 17 -0.37 14.48 -6.57
C ALA A 17 -1.00 13.12 -6.25
N PHE A 18 -2.14 13.11 -5.54
CA PHE A 18 -2.92 11.90 -5.29
C PHE A 18 -3.47 11.30 -6.59
N ALA A 19 -4.05 12.13 -7.46
CA ALA A 19 -4.57 11.68 -8.76
C ALA A 19 -3.45 11.06 -9.61
N ALA A 20 -2.28 11.68 -9.69
CA ALA A 20 -1.12 11.13 -10.39
C ALA A 20 -0.65 9.81 -9.76
N GLY A 21 -0.54 9.76 -8.43
CA GLY A 21 -0.14 8.56 -7.70
C GLY A 21 -1.11 7.38 -7.88
N ILE A 22 -2.42 7.65 -7.96
CA ILE A 22 -3.45 6.66 -8.28
C ILE A 22 -3.34 6.23 -9.74
N ALA A 23 -3.23 7.16 -10.68
CA ALA A 23 -3.13 6.87 -12.11
C ALA A 23 -1.93 5.96 -12.43
N ILE A 24 -0.76 6.26 -11.85
CA ILE A 24 0.44 5.42 -11.98
C ILE A 24 0.18 4.01 -11.44
N ARG A 25 -0.44 3.89 -10.25
CA ARG A 25 -0.74 2.57 -9.66
C ARG A 25 -1.73 1.79 -10.52
N VAL A 26 -2.82 2.40 -10.98
CA VAL A 26 -3.81 1.75 -11.84
C VAL A 26 -3.16 1.23 -13.13
N ALA A 27 -2.28 2.02 -13.76
CA ALA A 27 -1.55 1.59 -14.94
C ALA A 27 -0.58 0.40 -14.66
N LEU A 28 -0.03 0.32 -13.45
CA LEU A 28 0.93 -0.70 -13.05
C LEU A 28 0.30 -1.94 -12.37
N LEU A 29 -0.96 -1.88 -11.93
CA LEU A 29 -1.68 -2.99 -11.31
C LEU A 29 -1.63 -4.30 -12.12
N PRO A 30 -1.88 -4.32 -13.46
CA PRO A 30 -1.90 -5.56 -14.22
C PRO A 30 -0.51 -6.14 -14.51
N THR A 31 0.56 -5.35 -14.34
CA THR A 31 1.93 -5.78 -14.65
C THR A 31 2.35 -6.97 -13.78
N GLN A 32 3.20 -7.86 -14.29
CA GLN A 32 3.59 -9.08 -13.57
C GLN A 32 4.38 -8.80 -12.28
N GLY A 33 5.21 -7.76 -12.24
CA GLY A 33 6.09 -7.50 -11.09
C GLY A 33 7.06 -8.65 -10.83
N LEU A 34 7.49 -8.81 -9.57
CA LEU A 34 8.29 -9.96 -9.14
C LEU A 34 7.37 -11.16 -8.90
N ARG A 35 7.13 -11.95 -9.94
CA ARG A 35 6.12 -13.03 -9.94
C ARG A 35 6.26 -14.00 -8.76
N GLY A 36 7.49 -14.38 -8.39
CA GLY A 36 7.75 -15.28 -7.27
C GLY A 36 7.21 -14.77 -5.93
N ASP A 37 7.35 -13.47 -5.64
CA ASP A 37 6.83 -12.88 -4.41
C ASP A 37 5.30 -12.86 -4.39
N ILE A 38 4.69 -12.49 -5.53
CA ILE A 38 3.22 -12.42 -5.61
C ILE A 38 2.61 -13.82 -5.50
N ASP A 39 3.20 -14.82 -6.17
CA ASP A 39 2.77 -16.22 -6.07
C ASP A 39 2.88 -16.71 -4.61
N GLN A 40 3.96 -16.35 -3.90
CA GLN A 40 4.12 -16.68 -2.49
C GLN A 40 3.03 -16.04 -1.63
N PHE A 41 2.74 -14.76 -1.82
CA PHE A 41 1.64 -14.12 -1.08
C PHE A 41 0.28 -14.75 -1.39
N VAL A 42 0.00 -15.09 -2.66
CA VAL A 42 -1.24 -15.79 -3.02
C VAL A 42 -1.32 -17.13 -2.31
N GLY A 43 -0.24 -17.90 -2.27
CA GLY A 43 -0.21 -19.18 -1.57
C GLY A 43 -0.44 -19.05 -0.05
N TRP A 44 0.05 -17.98 0.58
CA TRP A 44 -0.29 -17.69 1.98
C TRP A 44 -1.76 -17.33 2.17
N VAL A 45 -2.33 -16.49 1.30
CA VAL A 45 -3.75 -16.14 1.36
C VAL A 45 -4.63 -17.36 1.12
N HIS A 46 -4.22 -18.24 0.19
CA HIS A 46 -4.85 -19.53 -0.06
C HIS A 46 -4.84 -20.42 1.18
N HIS A 47 -3.68 -20.56 1.83
CA HIS A 47 -3.56 -21.32 3.07
C HIS A 47 -4.46 -20.78 4.18
N ILE A 48 -4.58 -19.46 4.31
CA ILE A 48 -5.53 -18.86 5.27
C ILE A 48 -6.97 -19.19 4.87
N ALA A 49 -7.31 -19.12 3.58
CA ALA A 49 -8.66 -19.40 3.09
C ALA A 49 -9.09 -20.87 3.32
N THR A 50 -8.15 -21.82 3.22
CA THR A 50 -8.45 -23.26 3.33
C THR A 50 -8.24 -23.83 4.73
N SER A 51 -7.23 -23.34 5.45
CA SER A 51 -6.79 -23.88 6.75
C SER A 51 -7.06 -22.96 7.94
N GLY A 52 -7.41 -21.69 7.67
CA GLY A 52 -7.67 -20.66 8.67
C GLY A 52 -6.41 -19.94 9.15
N LEU A 53 -6.59 -18.72 9.66
CA LEU A 53 -5.50 -17.86 10.15
C LEU A 53 -4.68 -18.50 11.28
N GLY A 54 -5.31 -19.31 12.13
CA GLY A 54 -4.65 -19.97 13.27
C GLY A 54 -3.53 -20.94 12.87
N LYS A 55 -3.54 -21.44 11.63
CA LYS A 55 -2.54 -22.38 11.11
C LYS A 55 -1.52 -21.75 10.16
N LEU A 56 -1.53 -20.41 10.04
CA LEU A 56 -0.70 -19.71 9.05
C LEU A 56 0.80 -19.98 9.24
N TYR A 57 1.25 -20.13 10.48
CA TYR A 57 2.66 -20.28 10.82
C TYR A 57 3.10 -21.75 10.99
N ASP A 58 2.18 -22.71 10.82
CA ASP A 58 2.46 -24.15 10.97
C ASP A 58 3.22 -24.73 9.75
N GLY A 59 3.49 -23.89 8.75
CA GLY A 59 4.04 -24.26 7.45
C GLY A 59 2.97 -24.13 6.37
N THR A 60 3.35 -23.51 5.24
CA THR A 60 2.48 -23.38 4.07
C THR A 60 3.18 -23.97 2.85
N GLU A 61 2.42 -24.37 1.84
CA GLU A 61 2.97 -24.88 0.57
C GLU A 61 3.80 -23.83 -0.18
N ALA A 62 3.54 -22.54 0.05
CA ALA A 62 4.28 -21.42 -0.50
C ALA A 62 5.54 -21.04 0.31
N GLY A 63 5.90 -21.85 1.32
CA GLY A 63 7.01 -21.61 2.23
C GLY A 63 6.60 -20.92 3.53
N PRO A 64 7.53 -20.78 4.48
CA PRO A 64 7.22 -20.23 5.80
C PRO A 64 6.85 -18.74 5.71
N VAL A 65 5.83 -18.33 6.46
CA VAL A 65 5.49 -16.91 6.62
C VAL A 65 6.54 -16.24 7.50
N THR A 66 7.28 -15.30 6.93
CA THR A 66 8.36 -14.57 7.61
C THR A 66 7.92 -13.22 8.16
N PHE A 67 6.69 -12.79 7.86
CA PHE A 67 6.14 -11.51 8.29
C PHE A 67 5.51 -11.57 9.68
N GLY A 68 5.58 -10.44 10.38
CA GLY A 68 4.91 -10.25 11.66
C GLY A 68 3.37 -10.28 11.55
N PRO A 69 2.67 -10.30 12.71
CA PRO A 69 1.23 -10.58 12.78
C PRO A 69 0.36 -9.54 12.06
N VAL A 70 0.82 -8.30 11.90
CA VAL A 70 0.07 -7.27 11.16
C VAL A 70 -0.17 -7.69 9.72
N MET A 71 0.85 -8.25 9.05
CA MET A 71 0.69 -8.74 7.69
C MET A 71 -0.25 -9.95 7.64
N ALA A 72 -0.18 -10.85 8.62
CA ALA A 72 -1.10 -11.97 8.72
C ALA A 72 -2.58 -11.51 8.77
N TYR A 73 -2.87 -10.43 9.50
CA TYR A 73 -4.22 -9.84 9.52
C TYR A 73 -4.62 -9.22 8.18
N VAL A 74 -3.69 -8.56 7.49
CA VAL A 74 -3.95 -7.99 6.15
C VAL A 74 -4.25 -9.10 5.14
N LEU A 75 -3.46 -10.18 5.14
CA LEU A 75 -3.67 -11.34 4.26
C LEU A 75 -4.95 -12.09 4.61
N SER A 76 -5.30 -12.19 5.90
CA SER A 76 -6.57 -12.77 6.35
C SER A 76 -7.77 -11.96 5.86
N LEU A 77 -7.71 -10.64 5.93
CA LEU A 77 -8.75 -9.77 5.36
C LEU A 77 -8.87 -9.96 3.85
N LEU A 78 -7.76 -10.10 3.12
CA LEU A 78 -7.82 -10.42 1.69
C LEU A 78 -8.51 -11.77 1.42
N SER A 79 -8.20 -12.79 2.23
CA SER A 79 -8.79 -14.12 2.09
C SER A 79 -10.32 -14.12 2.27
N SER A 80 -10.84 -13.24 3.13
CA SER A 80 -12.29 -13.15 3.40
C SER A 80 -13.06 -12.32 2.36
N VAL A 81 -12.38 -11.41 1.66
CA VAL A 81 -13.01 -10.52 0.66
C VAL A 81 -13.17 -11.21 -0.70
N GLN A 82 -12.27 -12.13 -1.07
CA GLN A 82 -12.27 -12.78 -2.37
C GLN A 82 -12.30 -14.31 -2.24
N PRO A 83 -13.47 -14.96 -2.43
CA PRO A 83 -13.61 -16.42 -2.34
C PRO A 83 -12.72 -17.21 -3.30
N ALA A 84 -12.29 -16.60 -4.42
CA ALA A 84 -11.39 -17.26 -5.37
C ALA A 84 -10.09 -17.75 -4.74
N PHE A 85 -9.61 -17.12 -3.66
CA PHE A 85 -8.43 -17.56 -2.92
C PHE A 85 -8.53 -18.97 -2.34
N ALA A 86 -9.74 -19.53 -2.18
CA ALA A 86 -9.89 -20.94 -1.81
C ALA A 86 -9.42 -21.92 -2.89
N ASN A 87 -9.25 -21.48 -4.14
CA ASN A 87 -8.93 -22.33 -5.28
C ASN A 87 -7.68 -21.89 -6.06
N VAL A 88 -7.25 -20.64 -5.93
CA VAL A 88 -6.03 -20.15 -6.60
C VAL A 88 -4.81 -20.29 -5.70
N THR A 89 -3.72 -20.79 -6.26
CA THR A 89 -2.44 -20.97 -5.57
C THR A 89 -1.32 -20.08 -6.13
N ASP A 90 -1.58 -19.36 -7.22
CA ASP A 90 -0.63 -18.46 -7.89
C ASP A 90 -1.28 -17.16 -8.40
N ALA A 91 -0.44 -16.22 -8.84
CA ALA A 91 -0.85 -14.92 -9.40
C ALA A 91 -0.97 -14.94 -10.93
N GLY A 92 -1.32 -16.08 -11.52
CA GLY A 92 -1.58 -16.24 -12.95
C GLY A 92 -2.73 -15.37 -13.43
N ASP A 93 -3.79 -15.26 -12.61
CA ASP A 93 -4.95 -14.40 -12.87
C ASP A 93 -4.62 -12.91 -12.66
N PRO A 94 -4.80 -12.03 -13.67
CA PRO A 94 -4.58 -10.59 -13.52
C PRO A 94 -5.47 -9.94 -12.45
N ALA A 95 -6.68 -10.45 -12.18
CA ALA A 95 -7.56 -9.94 -11.14
C ALA A 95 -7.01 -10.25 -9.74
N ILE A 96 -6.56 -11.48 -9.51
CA ILE A 96 -5.88 -11.88 -8.26
C ILE A 96 -4.62 -11.04 -8.06
N ARG A 97 -3.82 -10.87 -9.12
CA ARG A 97 -2.62 -10.04 -9.08
C ARG A 97 -2.91 -8.59 -8.72
N ALA A 98 -3.96 -8.00 -9.31
CA ALA A 98 -4.37 -6.65 -8.98
C ALA A 98 -4.83 -6.56 -7.52
N LEU A 99 -5.63 -7.51 -7.06
CA LEU A 99 -6.13 -7.57 -5.69
C LEU A 99 -4.99 -7.66 -4.66
N MET A 100 -3.97 -8.49 -4.92
CA MET A 100 -2.79 -8.63 -4.07
C MET A 100 -1.99 -7.32 -3.91
N LYS A 101 -2.10 -6.40 -4.87
CA LYS A 101 -1.43 -5.09 -4.82
C LYS A 101 -2.26 -4.01 -4.11
N VAL A 102 -3.53 -4.27 -3.83
CA VAL A 102 -4.44 -3.29 -3.20
C VAL A 102 -3.95 -2.88 -1.80
N PRO A 103 -3.57 -3.78 -0.88
CA PRO A 103 -3.15 -3.36 0.45
C PRO A 103 -1.92 -2.44 0.44
N ALA A 104 -0.92 -2.77 -0.39
CA ALA A 104 0.27 -1.94 -0.55
C ALA A 104 -0.08 -0.57 -1.15
N SER A 105 -0.98 -0.54 -2.14
CA SER A 105 -1.44 0.70 -2.76
C SER A 105 -2.17 1.60 -1.75
N LEU A 106 -3.02 1.03 -0.89
CA LEU A 106 -3.72 1.76 0.16
C LEU A 106 -2.76 2.26 1.24
N ALA A 107 -1.78 1.43 1.64
CA ALA A 107 -0.76 1.82 2.61
C ALA A 107 0.07 3.01 2.12
N ASP A 108 0.46 3.02 0.86
CA ASP A 108 1.19 4.13 0.26
C ASP A 108 0.37 5.43 0.23
N LEU A 109 -0.92 5.35 -0.14
CA LEU A 109 -1.80 6.52 -0.14
C LEU A 109 -2.01 7.06 1.29
N GLY A 110 -2.17 6.16 2.25
CA GLY A 110 -2.23 6.51 3.68
C GLY A 110 -0.93 7.19 4.14
N LEU A 111 0.22 6.64 3.77
CA LEU A 111 1.53 7.23 4.09
C LEU A 111 1.69 8.60 3.45
N ALA A 112 1.32 8.77 2.18
CA ALA A 112 1.34 10.06 1.50
C ALA A 112 0.45 11.10 2.22
N ALA A 113 -0.74 10.69 2.66
CA ALA A 113 -1.64 11.56 3.43
C ALA A 113 -1.04 11.96 4.78
N LEU A 114 -0.44 11.00 5.50
CA LEU A 114 0.23 11.24 6.78
C LEU A 114 1.44 12.17 6.62
N VAL A 115 2.24 12.00 5.58
CA VAL A 115 3.37 12.90 5.28
C VAL A 115 2.86 14.30 4.96
N ALA A 116 1.84 14.44 4.11
CA ALA A 116 1.24 15.75 3.81
C ALA A 116 0.70 16.43 5.08
N PHE A 117 0.04 15.65 5.95
CA PHE A 117 -0.45 16.13 7.23
C PHE A 117 0.68 16.56 8.17
N ALA A 118 1.72 15.74 8.33
CA ALA A 118 2.86 16.02 9.20
C ALA A 118 3.65 17.26 8.76
N LEU A 119 3.66 17.55 7.46
CA LEU A 119 4.36 18.70 6.89
C LEU A 119 3.50 19.98 6.82
N ARG A 120 2.23 19.94 7.24
CA ARG A 120 1.29 21.06 7.09
C ARG A 120 1.77 22.37 7.71
N ASP A 121 2.42 22.28 8.87
CA ASP A 121 2.83 23.43 9.68
C ASP A 121 4.30 23.82 9.42
N ARG A 122 4.99 23.10 8.54
CA ARG A 122 6.42 23.36 8.24
C ARG A 122 6.53 24.55 7.28
N PRO A 123 7.44 25.51 7.55
CA PRO A 123 7.71 26.60 6.61
C PRO A 123 8.23 26.03 5.29
N ARG A 124 7.61 26.45 4.19
CA ARG A 124 7.99 26.00 2.84
C ARG A 124 9.41 26.45 2.54
N ALA A 125 10.21 25.59 1.90
CA ALA A 125 11.63 25.84 1.58
C ALA A 125 11.92 27.20 0.89
N ARG A 126 10.91 27.86 0.32
CA ARG A 126 10.99 29.23 -0.21
C ARG A 126 11.29 30.32 0.85
N SER A 127 11.09 30.08 2.15
CA SER A 127 11.32 31.11 3.18
C SER A 127 12.76 31.24 3.65
N CYS A 128 13.63 30.24 3.42
CA CYS A 128 15.05 30.31 3.82
C CYS A 128 15.93 31.03 2.80
N TRP A 129 15.52 31.09 1.52
CA TRP A 129 16.36 31.68 0.46
C TRP A 129 16.38 33.21 0.44
N CYS A 130 15.44 33.90 1.12
CA CYS A 130 15.40 35.36 1.19
C CYS A 130 16.15 35.97 2.39
N ARG A 131 16.85 35.16 3.20
CA ARG A 131 17.61 35.67 4.36
C ARG A 131 19.10 35.38 4.19
N ARG A 132 19.70 35.85 3.09
CA ARG A 132 21.15 36.12 3.10
C ARG A 132 21.37 37.39 3.92
N PRO A 133 22.12 37.36 5.03
CA PRO A 133 22.62 38.59 5.62
C PRO A 133 23.67 39.16 4.67
N GLY A 134 23.28 40.17 3.90
CA GLY A 134 24.23 41.06 3.24
C GLY A 134 24.70 42.09 4.27
N THR A 135 26.01 42.10 4.50
CA THR A 135 26.84 43.22 4.98
C THR A 135 26.38 43.98 6.22
#